data_AF-A0A652YS79-F1
#
_entry.id   AF-A0A652YS79-F1
#
_cell.length_a   1.000
_cell.length_b   1.000
_cell.length_c   1.000
_cell.angle_alpha   90.00
_cell.angle_beta   90.00
_cell.angle_gamma   90.00
#
_symmetry.space_group_name_H-M   'P 1'
#
loop_
_entity.id
_entity.type
_entity.pdbx_description
1 polymer ?
#
loop_
_entity_poly.entity_id
_entity_poly.type
_entity_poly.pdbx_seq_one_letter_code
_entity_poly.pdbx_strand_id
1 'polypeptide(L)'
;MAATIVVLGLTACSEEQTNDAQDKVNSAITSGQQAFETAKESAGNAIDQGKSALFVATFRGAYAPLAADRDDADIEKILTTTCDEVAKGTDEAEVKAEIITLAENNGTVPTQEQADHIYSLAKAACP
;
A
#
# COMPACT_ATOMS: atom_id res chain seq x y z
N MET A 1 -15.39 -44.30 -43.75
CA MET A 1 -14.90 -44.21 -42.36
C MET A 1 -13.54 -43.51 -42.40
N ALA A 2 -13.43 -42.31 -41.82
CA ALA A 2 -12.18 -41.60 -41.53
C ALA A 2 -12.43 -40.92 -40.17
N ALA A 3 -11.79 -41.29 -39.07
CA ALA A 3 -10.38 -41.16 -38.67
C ALA A 3 -10.00 -39.71 -38.36
N THR A 4 -9.79 -39.37 -37.09
CA THR A 4 -8.71 -38.44 -36.68
C THR A 4 -8.37 -38.60 -35.19
N ILE A 5 -7.06 -38.62 -34.94
CA ILE A 5 -6.36 -38.66 -33.65
C ILE A 5 -6.26 -37.22 -33.10
N VAL A 6 -6.38 -37.02 -31.78
CA VAL A 6 -6.07 -35.74 -31.12
C VAL A 6 -4.92 -35.96 -30.12
N VAL A 7 -3.88 -35.15 -30.28
CA VAL A 7 -2.63 -35.12 -29.51
C VAL A 7 -2.80 -34.16 -28.32
N LEU A 8 -2.31 -34.55 -27.15
CA LEU A 8 -2.21 -33.69 -25.97
C LEU A 8 -0.98 -32.76 -26.09
N GLY A 9 -1.21 -31.46 -25.93
CA GLY A 9 -0.17 -30.43 -25.95
C GLY A 9 -0.43 -29.29 -24.97
N LEU A 10 0.42 -29.24 -23.95
CA LEU A 10 1.03 -28.10 -23.21
C LEU A 10 0.17 -27.01 -22.57
N THR A 11 0.39 -26.88 -21.25
CA THR A 11 -0.03 -25.84 -20.32
C THR A 11 0.62 -24.49 -20.60
N ALA A 12 -0.21 -23.50 -20.89
CA ALA A 12 -0.12 -22.09 -20.53
C ALA A 12 -1.41 -21.46 -21.06
N CYS A 13 -1.86 -20.32 -20.52
CA CYS A 13 -3.09 -19.58 -20.93
C CYS A 13 -4.36 -20.14 -20.25
N SER A 14 -5.14 -19.36 -19.49
CA SER A 14 -5.98 -18.20 -19.87
C SER A 14 -7.00 -18.56 -20.95
N GLU A 15 -8.30 -18.57 -20.59
CA GLU A 15 -9.52 -18.41 -21.42
C GLU A 15 -10.74 -18.63 -20.48
N GLU A 16 -11.38 -17.61 -19.89
CA GLU A 16 -12.30 -16.58 -20.44
C GLU A 16 -13.72 -17.12 -20.71
N GLN A 17 -14.74 -16.50 -20.07
CA GLN A 17 -16.11 -16.17 -20.57
C GLN A 17 -17.15 -16.08 -19.42
N THR A 18 -17.40 -14.86 -18.92
CA THR A 18 -18.76 -14.29 -18.68
C THR A 18 -18.59 -12.78 -18.48
N ASN A 19 -19.13 -12.04 -19.45
CA ASN A 19 -19.28 -10.58 -19.46
C ASN A 19 -20.02 -10.08 -18.20
N ASP A 20 -19.81 -8.82 -17.82
CA ASP A 20 -20.44 -8.04 -16.71
C ASP A 20 -19.60 -7.75 -15.45
N ALA A 21 -18.33 -8.18 -15.37
CA ALA A 21 -17.44 -7.80 -14.26
C ALA A 21 -16.39 -6.72 -14.62
N GLN A 22 -16.18 -6.46 -15.92
CA GLN A 22 -15.06 -5.63 -16.38
C GLN A 22 -15.35 -4.12 -16.26
N ASP A 23 -16.62 -3.71 -16.37
CA ASP A 23 -17.03 -2.31 -16.29
C ASP A 23 -16.94 -1.75 -14.85
N LYS A 24 -17.27 -2.58 -13.83
CA LYS A 24 -17.13 -2.20 -12.41
C LYS A 24 -15.68 -2.16 -11.93
N VAL A 25 -14.80 -2.95 -12.52
CA VAL A 25 -13.37 -2.96 -12.19
C VAL A 25 -12.71 -1.70 -12.75
N ASN A 26 -13.05 -1.28 -13.96
CA ASN A 26 -12.51 -0.04 -14.52
C ASN A 26 -12.98 1.22 -13.77
N SER A 27 -14.23 1.33 -13.30
CA SER A 27 -14.64 2.52 -12.53
C SER A 27 -14.01 2.62 -11.12
N ALA A 28 -13.72 1.50 -10.47
CA ALA A 28 -13.01 1.50 -9.18
C ALA A 28 -11.52 1.81 -9.34
N ILE A 29 -10.89 1.29 -10.40
CA ILE A 29 -9.49 1.57 -10.73
C ILE A 29 -9.33 3.01 -11.26
N THR A 30 -10.29 3.54 -12.04
CA THR A 30 -10.24 4.92 -12.55
C THR A 30 -10.32 5.95 -11.42
N SER A 31 -11.12 5.71 -10.38
CA SER A 31 -11.23 6.64 -9.25
C SER A 31 -9.92 6.70 -8.42
N GLY A 32 -9.22 5.57 -8.28
CA GLY A 32 -7.88 5.52 -7.69
C GLY A 32 -6.79 6.06 -8.61
N GLN A 33 -6.89 5.81 -9.92
CA GLN A 33 -5.95 6.26 -10.95
C GLN A 33 -6.02 7.76 -11.23
N GLN A 34 -7.17 8.41 -11.05
CA GLN A 34 -7.28 9.86 -11.24
C GLN A 34 -6.65 10.63 -10.06
N ALA A 35 -6.69 10.08 -8.84
CA ALA A 35 -5.88 10.56 -7.73
C ALA A 35 -4.37 10.28 -7.96
N PHE A 36 -4.05 9.15 -8.59
CA PHE A 36 -2.70 8.69 -8.92
C PHE A 36 -1.99 9.51 -10.01
N GLU A 37 -2.70 9.93 -11.06
CA GLU A 37 -2.14 10.77 -12.14
C GLU A 37 -1.89 12.21 -11.67
N THR A 38 -2.68 12.70 -10.70
CA THR A 38 -2.43 14.01 -10.05
C THR A 38 -1.19 13.97 -9.14
N ALA A 39 -0.85 12.82 -8.56
CA ALA A 39 0.35 12.64 -7.73
C ALA A 39 1.64 12.48 -8.55
N LYS A 40 1.54 11.94 -9.77
CA LYS A 40 2.67 11.66 -10.67
C LYS A 40 3.33 12.92 -11.26
N GLU A 41 2.61 14.04 -11.33
CA GLU A 41 3.12 15.30 -11.88
C GLU A 41 4.07 16.05 -10.92
N SER A 42 4.17 15.62 -9.65
CA SER A 42 5.05 16.20 -8.60
C SER A 42 6.38 15.45 -8.43
N ALA A 43 6.93 14.88 -9.52
CA ALA A 43 8.10 14.02 -9.54
C ALA A 43 9.42 14.75 -9.20
N GLY A 44 9.59 15.06 -7.92
CA GLY A 44 10.87 15.32 -7.27
C GLY A 44 10.93 14.75 -5.84
N ASN A 45 9.79 14.33 -5.28
CA ASN A 45 9.66 13.95 -3.87
C ASN A 45 8.56 12.88 -3.65
N ALA A 46 8.24 12.07 -4.67
CA ALA A 46 7.18 11.08 -4.59
C ALA A 46 7.72 9.74 -4.04
N ILE A 47 7.03 9.18 -3.05
CA ILE A 47 7.31 7.84 -2.51
C ILE A 47 7.07 6.81 -3.63
N ASP A 48 8.03 5.89 -3.83
CA ASP A 48 7.88 4.80 -4.78
C ASP A 48 6.72 3.87 -4.37
N GLN A 49 5.91 3.47 -5.35
CA GLN A 49 4.71 2.65 -5.10
C GLN A 49 5.05 1.28 -4.53
N GLY A 50 6.17 0.69 -4.93
CA GLY A 50 6.65 -0.57 -4.37
C GLY A 50 7.05 -0.42 -2.90
N LYS A 51 7.68 0.70 -2.53
CA LYS A 51 8.00 1.03 -1.14
C LYS A 51 6.74 1.26 -0.29
N SER A 52 5.74 1.95 -0.83
CA SER A 52 4.45 2.15 -0.15
C SER A 52 3.71 0.83 0.09
N ALA A 53 3.57 0.01 -0.94
CA ALA A 53 2.94 -1.31 -0.82
C ALA A 53 3.69 -2.22 0.18
N LEU A 54 5.03 -2.19 0.18
CA LEU A 54 5.84 -2.93 1.15
C LEU A 54 5.64 -2.43 2.58
N PHE A 55 5.54 -1.13 2.78
CA PHE A 55 5.26 -0.56 4.10
C PHE A 55 3.89 -1.04 4.61
N VAL A 56 2.84 -0.95 3.80
CA VAL A 56 1.49 -1.39 4.17
C VAL A 56 1.48 -2.88 4.52
N ALA A 57 2.07 -3.72 3.67
CA ALA A 57 2.15 -5.16 3.91
C ALA A 57 2.91 -5.48 5.21
N THR A 58 4.04 -4.80 5.44
CA THR A 58 4.86 -4.98 6.65
C THR A 58 4.11 -4.52 7.89
N PHE A 59 3.44 -3.37 7.82
CA PHE A 59 2.66 -2.82 8.93
C PHE A 59 1.53 -3.77 9.32
N ARG A 60 0.77 -4.28 8.34
CA ARG A 60 -0.30 -5.27 8.59
C ARG A 60 0.23 -6.56 9.20
N GLY A 61 1.38 -7.04 8.72
CA GLY A 61 1.98 -8.28 9.21
C GLY A 61 2.56 -8.15 10.63
N ALA A 62 3.20 -7.02 10.94
CA ALA A 62 3.85 -6.78 12.22
C ALA A 62 2.89 -6.26 13.30
N TYR A 63 1.82 -5.57 12.91
CA TYR A 63 0.94 -4.83 13.81
C TYR A 63 -0.54 -5.09 13.55
N ALA A 64 -0.92 -6.37 13.51
CA ALA A 64 -2.30 -6.80 13.31
C ALA A 64 -3.37 -5.98 14.08
N PRO A 65 -3.23 -5.66 15.39
CA PRO A 65 -4.23 -4.85 16.09
C PRO A 65 -4.25 -3.37 15.66
N LEU A 66 -3.10 -2.80 15.27
CA LEU A 66 -3.02 -1.43 14.76
C LEU A 66 -3.59 -1.30 13.34
N ALA A 67 -3.61 -2.40 12.59
CA ALA A 67 -4.07 -2.46 11.20
C ALA A 67 -5.50 -2.99 11.04
N ALA A 68 -6.12 -3.49 12.11
CA ALA A 68 -7.46 -4.05 12.09
C ALA A 68 -8.47 -3.03 11.56
N ASP A 69 -9.31 -3.44 10.63
CA ASP A 69 -10.37 -2.63 10.01
C ASP A 69 -9.92 -1.34 9.30
N ARG A 70 -8.61 -1.12 9.16
CA ARG A 70 -8.03 -0.05 8.33
C ARG A 70 -7.89 -0.52 6.90
N ASP A 71 -8.15 0.35 5.93
CA ASP A 71 -7.77 0.13 4.54
C ASP A 71 -6.29 0.46 4.30
N ASP A 72 -5.79 0.11 3.11
CA ASP A 72 -4.38 0.30 2.77
C ASP A 72 -4.01 1.79 2.67
N ALA A 73 -4.93 2.67 2.25
CA ALA A 73 -4.69 4.10 2.13
C ALA A 73 -4.56 4.76 3.51
N ASP A 74 -5.35 4.30 4.49
CA ASP A 74 -5.20 4.73 5.89
C ASP A 74 -3.84 4.36 6.48
N ILE A 75 -3.28 3.20 6.12
CA ILE A 75 -1.96 2.77 6.57
C ILE A 75 -0.86 3.53 5.82
N GLU A 76 -1.02 3.71 4.50
CA GLU A 76 -0.12 4.51 3.66
C GLU A 76 -0.04 5.98 4.13
N LYS A 77 -1.11 6.51 4.72
CA LYS A 77 -1.11 7.84 5.31
C LYS A 77 -0.06 8.00 6.42
N ILE A 78 0.22 6.95 7.18
CA ILE A 78 1.28 6.96 8.21
C ILE A 78 2.64 7.19 7.53
N LEU A 79 2.89 6.49 6.44
CA LEU A 79 4.14 6.60 5.66
C LEU A 79 4.29 8.00 5.04
N THR A 80 3.28 8.47 4.32
CA THR A 80 3.33 9.77 3.63
C THR A 80 3.49 10.92 4.62
N THR A 81 2.73 10.93 5.72
CA THR A 81 2.85 11.95 6.76
C THR A 81 4.24 11.91 7.42
N THR A 82 4.76 10.72 7.73
CA THR A 82 6.11 10.58 8.28
C THR A 82 7.18 11.14 7.34
N CYS A 83 7.09 10.85 6.04
CA CYS A 83 8.05 11.36 5.07
C CYS A 83 7.97 12.88 4.88
N ASP A 84 6.78 13.47 4.96
CA ASP A 84 6.61 14.92 4.93
C ASP A 84 7.29 15.58 6.14
N GLU A 85 7.12 15.04 7.34
CA GLU A 85 7.77 15.58 8.54
C GLU A 85 9.29 15.40 8.52
N VAL A 86 9.77 14.25 8.05
CA VAL A 86 11.21 14.04 7.84
C VAL A 86 11.78 15.03 6.82
N ALA A 87 11.06 15.31 5.73
CA ALA A 87 11.48 16.29 4.72
C ALA A 87 11.48 17.73 5.25
N LYS A 88 10.57 18.06 6.18
CA LYS A 88 10.55 19.36 6.90
C LYS A 88 11.71 19.52 7.89
N GLY A 89 12.36 18.41 8.27
CA GLY A 89 13.39 18.40 9.30
C GLY A 89 12.81 18.45 10.72
N THR A 90 11.58 18.00 10.90
CA THR A 90 10.94 17.85 12.22
C THR A 90 11.78 16.93 13.11
N ASP A 91 11.81 17.21 14.41
CA ASP A 91 12.58 16.42 15.37
C ASP A 91 12.13 14.95 15.37
N GLU A 92 13.08 14.02 15.42
CA GLU A 92 12.77 12.59 15.34
C GLU A 92 11.84 12.12 16.48
N ALA A 93 11.98 12.66 17.69
CA ALA A 93 11.09 12.30 18.79
C ALA A 93 9.68 12.85 18.57
N GLU A 94 9.56 14.03 17.97
CA GLU A 94 8.28 14.61 17.57
C GLU A 94 7.59 13.79 16.47
N VAL A 95 8.34 13.39 15.43
CA VAL A 95 7.81 12.51 14.36
C VAL A 95 7.36 11.16 14.94
N LYS A 96 8.11 10.59 15.89
CA LYS A 96 7.71 9.33 16.55
C LYS A 96 6.46 9.48 17.40
N ALA A 97 6.29 10.61 18.09
CA ALA A 97 5.07 10.90 18.84
C ALA A 97 3.86 11.06 17.91
N GLU A 98 4.06 11.65 16.74
CA GLU A 98 3.03 11.73 15.71
C GLU A 98 2.70 10.35 15.14
N ILE A 99 3.69 9.49 14.89
CA ILE A 99 3.47 8.09 14.48
C ILE A 99 2.64 7.35 15.51
N ILE A 100 2.86 7.55 16.82
CA ILE A 100 2.03 6.93 17.86
C ILE A 100 0.56 7.31 17.68
N THR A 101 0.31 8.59 17.39
CA THR A 101 -1.04 9.12 17.19
C THR A 101 -1.67 8.60 15.89
N LEU A 102 -0.91 8.53 14.79
CA LEU A 102 -1.39 8.08 13.48
C LEU A 102 -1.59 6.56 13.39
N ALA A 103 -0.78 5.79 14.13
CA ALA A 103 -0.84 4.34 14.16
C ALA A 103 -1.78 3.81 15.26
N GLU A 104 -2.21 4.64 16.21
CA GLU A 104 -3.29 4.30 17.13
C GLU A 104 -4.53 3.87 16.34
N ASN A 105 -5.16 2.78 16.78
CA ASN A 105 -6.36 2.28 16.15
C ASN A 105 -7.31 1.68 17.18
N ASN A 106 -8.56 2.15 17.22
CA ASN A 106 -9.61 1.65 18.11
C ASN A 106 -9.18 1.54 19.59
N GLY A 107 -8.41 2.53 20.08
CA GLY A 107 -7.87 2.55 21.44
C GLY A 107 -6.65 1.64 21.68
N THR A 108 -6.15 0.97 20.64
CA THR A 108 -4.85 0.29 20.68
C THR A 108 -3.76 1.30 20.35
N VAL A 109 -3.06 1.74 21.39
CA VAL A 109 -1.92 2.66 21.25
C VAL A 109 -0.65 1.85 20.99
N PRO A 110 0.13 2.16 19.93
CA PRO A 110 1.44 1.54 19.73
C PRO A 110 2.40 1.86 20.88
N THR A 111 3.27 0.91 21.22
CA THR A 111 4.36 1.16 22.17
C THR A 111 5.44 2.06 21.54
N GLN A 112 6.31 2.62 22.37
CA GLN A 112 7.44 3.43 21.89
C GLN A 112 8.32 2.62 20.92
N GLU A 113 8.65 1.37 21.26
CA GLU A 113 9.44 0.49 20.39
C GLU A 113 8.75 0.21 19.04
N GLN A 114 7.41 0.09 19.04
CA GLN A 114 6.65 -0.05 17.81
C GLN A 114 6.74 1.23 16.96
N ALA A 115 6.62 2.40 17.58
CA ALA A 115 6.77 3.68 16.88
C ALA A 115 8.19 3.88 16.33
N ASP A 116 9.23 3.50 17.08
CA ASP A 116 10.62 3.52 16.62
C ASP A 116 10.83 2.65 15.37
N HIS A 117 10.23 1.45 15.37
CA HIS A 117 10.31 0.55 14.22
C HIS A 117 9.50 1.06 13.02
N ILE A 118 8.28 1.57 13.23
CA ILE A 118 7.46 2.18 12.17
C ILE A 118 8.19 3.37 11.54
N TYR A 119 8.78 4.24 12.35
CA TYR A 119 9.59 5.36 11.88
C TYR A 119 10.76 4.88 11.02
N SER A 120 11.47 3.84 11.44
CA SER A 120 12.61 3.30 10.69
C SER A 120 12.18 2.74 9.33
N LEU A 121 11.04 2.04 9.28
CA LEU A 121 10.45 1.54 8.04
C LEU A 121 10.03 2.68 7.11
N ALA A 122 9.34 3.69 7.66
CA ALA A 122 8.87 4.84 6.90
C ALA A 122 10.04 5.66 6.34
N LYS A 123 11.03 5.98 7.18
CA LYS A 123 12.23 6.73 6.79
C LYS A 123 13.02 6.06 5.66
N ALA A 124 13.11 4.73 5.65
CA ALA A 124 13.74 3.99 4.56
C ALA A 124 12.95 4.05 3.24
N ALA A 125 11.64 4.29 3.34
CA ALA A 125 10.75 4.40 2.20
C ALA A 125 10.68 5.82 1.60
N CYS A 126 11.03 6.86 2.38
CA CYS A 126 11.03 8.25 1.94
C CYS A 126 11.98 8.52 0.74
N PRO A 127 11.66 9.53 -0.08
CA PRO A 127 12.47 9.99 -1.21
C PRO A 127 13.79 10.64 -0.80
#